data_AF-A0ABD2V5K6-F1
#
_entry.id   AF-A0ABD2V5K6-F1
#
_cell.length_a   1.000
_cell.length_b   1.000
_cell.length_c   1.000
_cell.angle_alpha   90.00
_cell.angle_beta   90.00
_cell.angle_gamma   90.00
#
_symmetry.space_group_name_H-M   'P 1'
#
loop_
_entity.id
_entity.type
_entity.pdbx_description
1 polymer ?
#
loop_
_entity_poly.entity_id
_entity_poly.type
_entity_poly.pdbx_seq_one_letter_code
_entity_poly.pdbx_strand_id
1 'polypeptide(L)'
;MAREKLKSLVTSFTTGGEYLAVLSPDGTVRVWNTSSGSLFGQWRPENSGDSFSYMACCIIGKKRRKEQCLLVALGSDDGSVLAVDISAKLVRWRKDGALPSGATGLFFVGKGRRINAVAANGLVLEMNSETGEVNKEFKVSKKPISSVAHSTDEKIIAVASDKLRFLSPESGKELLKFSPDSAAAQHIWLSDDAQFAVTAGFGEKQLQVWKLDFGKRAADYGHVVSMKHPPVMVECRNNCKGEDCMVILATSEKGVCYVWNFESATDEAAKPIKITVKSSKGETDERAGRARRNLVPVIAARLHALDRDAHLRALIAYGSVDTPEFTSVDISSPGEDIVIAAGDQTEKVVASVQENGHAKKGGAMEVEGANLIQRSKVTNKRPASDLDVTGEATITDNGNGEPIDGVQIDDFSEPTMGEKLTMLHLEDNNEDKSNKNLESALQTKPPSADSVHVLLKQALHADDRALLIDCLYRQDEKVIENSVSLLNPSDVLKLLQSLLSIIQSRGAVLACALPWLRSLLLQHASGIMSQESSLLALNSLYQLIDARLSTLPQALQLSSSLELLYAGTIDDGDDEDGAIQPIIYEDNDDSDEEGSEVTMETESIPDIEEPEAFSDISDHEGSDGMSE
;
A
#
# COMPACT_ATOMS: atom_id res chain seq x y z
N MET A 1 -13.68 5.81 -4.07
CA MET A 1 -12.47 6.54 -3.63
C MET A 1 -11.53 5.53 -3.02
N ALA A 2 -10.39 5.26 -3.66
CA ALA A 2 -9.35 4.46 -3.01
C ALA A 2 -8.74 5.28 -1.86
N ARG A 3 -8.47 4.63 -0.73
CA ARG A 3 -7.45 5.17 0.19
C ARG A 3 -6.15 5.17 -0.59
N GLU A 4 -5.52 6.33 -0.77
CA GLU A 4 -4.11 6.37 -1.14
C GLU A 4 -3.36 5.68 -0.01
N LYS A 5 -2.97 4.42 -0.23
CA LYS A 5 -2.01 3.77 0.66
C LYS A 5 -0.73 4.61 0.56
N LEU A 6 -0.33 5.21 1.68
CA LEU A 6 1.04 5.71 1.84
C LEU A 6 1.98 4.62 1.35
N LYS A 7 2.71 4.90 0.28
CA LYS A 7 3.54 3.92 -0.40
C LYS A 7 4.62 3.48 0.60
N SER A 8 4.59 2.20 0.96
CA SER A 8 5.52 1.62 1.94
C SER A 8 6.96 1.95 1.54
N LEU A 9 7.74 2.48 2.48
CA LEU A 9 9.12 2.88 2.23
C LEU A 9 9.93 1.67 1.73
N VAL A 10 10.46 1.74 0.52
CA VAL A 10 11.25 0.65 -0.06
C VAL A 10 12.73 0.90 0.25
N THR A 11 13.31 0.01 1.05
CA THR A 11 14.73 0.04 1.42
C THR A 11 15.41 -1.26 1.03
N SER A 12 16.73 -1.21 0.82
CA SER A 12 17.54 -2.39 0.51
C SER A 12 18.96 -2.21 1.01
N PHE A 13 19.48 -3.16 1.79
CA PHE A 13 20.88 -3.19 2.23
C PHE A 13 21.73 -4.06 1.30
N THR A 14 22.98 -3.66 1.03
CA THR A 14 23.96 -4.57 0.40
C THR A 14 24.16 -5.80 1.27
N THR A 15 24.56 -6.94 0.70
CA THR A 15 24.64 -8.23 1.42
C THR A 15 25.52 -8.19 2.67
N GLY A 16 26.60 -7.40 2.67
CA GLY A 16 27.47 -7.18 3.83
C GLY A 16 27.04 -6.03 4.77
N GLY A 17 25.93 -5.36 4.48
CA GLY A 17 25.42 -4.21 5.26
C GLY A 17 26.19 -2.91 5.07
N GLU A 18 27.14 -2.83 4.14
CA GLU A 18 28.01 -1.65 3.97
C GLU A 18 27.28 -0.41 3.42
N TYR A 19 26.19 -0.61 2.67
CA TYR A 19 25.36 0.46 2.15
C TYR A 19 23.86 0.17 2.31
N LEU A 20 23.09 1.23 2.53
CA LEU A 20 21.62 1.23 2.53
C LEU A 20 21.10 2.08 1.37
N ALA A 21 20.43 1.45 0.42
CA ALA A 21 19.63 2.12 -0.60
C ALA A 21 18.22 2.41 -0.07
N VAL A 22 17.74 3.62 -0.32
CA VAL A 22 16.43 4.12 0.09
C VAL A 22 15.74 4.74 -1.12
N LEU A 23 14.58 4.21 -1.49
CA LEU A 23 13.71 4.79 -2.52
C LEU A 23 12.75 5.76 -1.84
N SER A 24 12.83 7.02 -2.25
CA SER A 24 11.99 8.11 -1.73
C SER A 24 10.67 8.18 -2.51
N PRO A 25 9.57 8.74 -1.93
CA PRO A 25 8.28 8.83 -2.61
C PRO A 25 8.29 9.61 -3.94
N ASP A 26 9.27 10.51 -4.13
CA ASP A 26 9.51 11.26 -5.37
C ASP A 26 10.23 10.44 -6.47
N GLY A 27 10.47 9.14 -6.24
CA GLY A 27 11.22 8.26 -7.13
C GLY A 27 12.75 8.38 -6.99
N THR A 28 13.27 9.29 -6.16
CA THR A 28 14.72 9.40 -5.92
C THR A 28 15.24 8.18 -5.19
N VAL A 29 16.25 7.51 -5.77
CA VAL A 29 17.07 6.53 -5.05
C VAL A 29 18.25 7.26 -4.43
N ARG A 30 18.40 7.16 -3.10
CA ARG A 30 19.59 7.59 -2.38
C ARG A 30 20.28 6.39 -1.76
N VAL A 31 21.61 6.34 -1.83
CA VAL A 31 22.39 5.29 -1.18
C VAL A 31 23.38 5.89 -0.20
N TRP A 32 23.37 5.35 1.01
CA TRP A 32 24.12 5.83 2.17
C TRP A 32 25.15 4.80 2.59
N ASN A 33 26.35 5.24 2.97
CA ASN A 33 27.32 4.38 3.63
C ASN A 33 26.94 4.25 5.12
N THR A 34 26.75 3.03 5.58
CA THR A 34 26.20 2.74 6.91
C THR A 34 27.20 2.97 8.05
N SER A 35 28.50 2.94 7.74
CA SER A 35 29.58 3.13 8.73
C SER A 35 29.91 4.60 8.99
N SER A 36 29.75 5.47 7.98
CA SER A 36 30.01 6.91 8.10
C SER A 36 28.75 7.76 8.25
N GLY A 37 27.58 7.23 7.87
CA GLY A 37 26.33 7.98 7.72
C GLY A 37 26.32 8.94 6.52
N SER A 38 27.32 8.89 5.63
CA SER A 38 27.43 9.82 4.50
C SER A 38 26.70 9.29 3.27
N LEU A 39 26.00 10.19 2.55
CA LEU A 39 25.45 9.90 1.22
C LEU A 39 26.58 9.48 0.27
N PHE A 40 26.51 8.26 -0.25
CA PHE A 40 27.43 7.76 -1.28
C PHE A 40 27.05 8.30 -2.67
N GLY A 41 25.76 8.28 -2.98
CA GLY A 41 25.24 8.77 -4.25
C GLY A 41 23.71 8.80 -4.29
N GLN A 42 23.18 9.49 -5.29
CA GLN A 42 21.76 9.51 -5.58
C GLN A 42 21.52 9.45 -7.08
N TRP A 43 20.37 8.90 -7.46
CA TRP A 43 19.86 8.90 -8.82
C TRP A 43 18.37 9.29 -8.79
N ARG A 44 17.93 9.96 -9.86
CA ARG A 44 16.53 10.36 -10.07
C ARG A 44 16.09 9.89 -11.46
N PRO A 45 14.87 9.34 -11.61
CA PRO A 45 14.31 9.09 -12.91
C PRO A 45 14.11 10.41 -13.67
N GLU A 46 14.37 10.39 -14.98
CA GLU A 46 14.12 11.55 -15.85
C GLU A 46 12.62 11.79 -16.06
N ASN A 47 11.82 10.71 -16.02
CA ASN A 47 10.37 10.75 -16.12
C ASN A 47 9.73 10.69 -14.73
N SER A 48 8.97 11.74 -14.36
CA SER A 48 8.27 11.84 -13.07
C SER A 48 7.05 10.91 -12.92
N GLY A 49 6.88 9.93 -13.80
CA GLY A 49 5.76 8.97 -13.82
C GLY A 49 6.13 7.54 -13.43
N ASP A 50 7.41 7.21 -13.30
CA ASP A 50 7.85 5.84 -13.00
C ASP A 50 7.61 5.48 -11.52
N SER A 51 6.60 4.65 -11.25
CA SER A 51 6.29 4.13 -9.91
C SER A 51 7.07 2.84 -9.62
N PHE A 52 8.25 2.96 -9.00
CA PHE A 52 9.01 1.78 -8.51
C PHE A 52 8.48 1.27 -7.17
N SER A 53 8.28 -0.03 -7.03
CA SER A 53 7.74 -0.66 -5.81
C SER A 53 8.67 -1.72 -5.22
N TYR A 54 9.67 -2.18 -5.99
CA TYR A 54 10.68 -3.13 -5.53
C TYR A 54 12.07 -2.63 -5.87
N MET A 55 13.02 -2.88 -4.97
CA MET A 55 14.41 -2.48 -5.10
C MET A 55 15.35 -3.55 -4.54
N ALA A 56 16.46 -3.78 -5.22
CA ALA A 56 17.60 -4.51 -4.70
C ALA A 56 18.88 -3.70 -4.92
N CYS A 57 19.88 -3.83 -4.04
CA CYS A 57 21.19 -3.20 -4.25
C CYS A 57 22.34 -4.20 -4.04
N CYS A 58 23.42 -4.02 -4.81
CA CYS A 58 24.59 -4.88 -4.75
C CYS A 58 25.87 -4.13 -5.12
N ILE A 59 27.01 -4.56 -4.57
CA ILE A 59 28.33 -4.08 -4.94
C ILE A 59 28.93 -5.05 -5.96
N ILE A 60 29.13 -4.58 -7.19
CA ILE A 60 29.79 -5.33 -8.26
C ILE A 60 31.24 -4.84 -8.37
N GLY A 61 32.19 -5.76 -8.19
CA GLY A 61 33.62 -5.47 -8.29
C GLY A 61 34.44 -6.22 -7.25
N LYS A 62 35.76 -6.31 -7.45
CA LYS A 62 36.67 -6.85 -6.43
C LYS A 62 37.11 -5.71 -5.51
N LYS A 63 36.97 -5.85 -4.18
CA LYS A 63 37.46 -4.88 -3.16
C LYS A 63 38.92 -4.41 -3.36
N ARG A 64 39.72 -5.14 -4.14
CA ARG A 64 41.14 -4.88 -4.47
C ARG A 64 41.39 -4.01 -5.73
N ARG A 65 40.37 -3.65 -6.53
CA ARG A 65 40.46 -2.67 -7.63
C ARG A 65 39.75 -1.37 -7.22
N LYS A 66 40.19 -0.24 -7.78
CA LYS A 66 39.65 1.11 -7.48
C LYS A 66 38.22 1.34 -7.99
N GLU A 67 37.69 0.44 -8.79
CA GLU A 67 36.35 0.51 -9.37
C GLU A 67 35.42 -0.47 -8.63
N GLN A 68 34.70 0.04 -7.63
CA GLN A 68 33.53 -0.61 -7.06
C GLN A 68 32.28 0.02 -7.68
N CYS A 69 31.52 -0.77 -8.43
CA CYS A 69 30.25 -0.35 -9.01
C CYS A 69 29.14 -0.68 -8.01
N LEU A 70 28.42 0.34 -7.54
CA LEU A 70 27.23 0.13 -6.73
C LEU A 70 26.02 0.12 -7.66
N LEU A 71 25.45 -1.07 -7.86
CA LEU A 71 24.32 -1.27 -8.77
C LEU A 71 23.01 -1.41 -7.96
N VAL A 72 21.98 -0.66 -8.36
CA VAL A 72 20.63 -0.76 -7.81
C VAL A 72 19.69 -1.23 -8.92
N ALA A 73 18.96 -2.30 -8.66
CA ALA A 73 17.88 -2.77 -9.53
C ALA A 73 16.56 -2.21 -9.02
N LEU A 74 15.75 -1.65 -9.91
CA LEU A 74 14.40 -1.14 -9.63
C LEU A 74 13.36 -1.87 -10.48
N GLY A 75 12.20 -2.12 -9.88
CA GLY A 75 11.07 -2.79 -10.50
C GLY A 75 9.79 -2.03 -10.19
N SER A 76 9.02 -1.73 -11.23
CA SER A 76 7.81 -0.91 -11.16
C SER A 76 6.53 -1.71 -11.35
N ASP A 77 5.41 -1.09 -10.98
CA ASP A 77 4.08 -1.70 -11.00
C ASP A 77 3.58 -1.99 -12.42
N ASP A 78 4.09 -1.25 -13.42
CA ASP A 78 3.84 -1.44 -14.86
C ASP A 78 4.61 -2.65 -15.46
N GLY A 79 5.50 -3.26 -14.68
CA GLY A 79 6.34 -4.38 -15.11
C GLY A 79 7.70 -4.01 -15.68
N SER A 80 8.05 -2.73 -15.70
CA SER A 80 9.37 -2.27 -16.15
C SER A 80 10.45 -2.60 -15.12
N VAL A 81 11.62 -3.02 -15.62
CA VAL A 81 12.79 -3.36 -14.79
C VAL A 81 14.00 -2.61 -15.31
N LEU A 82 14.78 -2.00 -14.43
CA LEU A 82 15.99 -1.27 -14.81
C LEU A 82 17.10 -1.43 -13.78
N ALA A 83 18.34 -1.24 -14.22
CA ALA A 83 19.51 -1.23 -13.35
C ALA A 83 20.24 0.11 -13.44
N VAL A 84 20.50 0.72 -12.29
CA VAL A 84 21.20 2.00 -12.13
C VAL A 84 22.55 1.79 -11.49
N ASP A 85 23.60 2.28 -12.13
CA ASP A 85 24.92 2.43 -11.52
C ASP A 85 24.94 3.76 -10.74
N ILE A 86 24.88 3.67 -9.42
CA ILE A 86 24.86 4.82 -8.52
C ILE A 86 26.25 5.49 -8.44
N SER A 87 27.34 4.72 -8.66
CA SER A 87 28.69 5.26 -8.74
C SER A 87 28.85 6.16 -9.98
N ALA A 88 28.31 5.74 -11.12
CA ALA A 88 28.31 6.50 -12.38
C ALA A 88 27.13 7.48 -12.53
N LYS A 89 26.11 7.37 -11.67
CA LYS A 89 24.81 8.08 -11.74
C LYS A 89 24.07 7.88 -13.07
N LEU A 90 24.19 6.69 -13.66
CA LEU A 90 23.66 6.37 -14.99
C LEU A 90 22.81 5.10 -14.96
N VAL A 91 21.71 5.10 -15.69
CA VAL A 91 20.94 3.88 -15.99
C VAL A 91 21.79 3.00 -16.91
N ARG A 92 22.21 1.81 -16.44
CA ARG A 92 22.97 0.85 -17.26
C ARG A 92 22.11 0.28 -18.38
N TRP A 93 20.86 -0.05 -18.05
CA TRP A 93 19.84 -0.51 -18.98
C TRP A 93 18.46 -0.37 -18.33
N ARG A 94 17.43 -0.31 -19.18
CA ARG A 94 16.00 -0.30 -18.84
C ARG A 94 15.29 -1.25 -19.79
N LYS A 95 14.31 -2.00 -19.27
CA LYS A 95 13.52 -2.96 -20.03
C LYS A 95 12.05 -2.82 -19.64
N ASP A 96 11.34 -2.03 -20.42
CA ASP A 96 9.94 -1.71 -20.18
C ASP A 96 9.02 -2.92 -20.43
N GLY A 97 8.01 -3.10 -19.57
CA GLY A 97 7.07 -4.21 -19.67
C GLY A 97 7.68 -5.62 -19.55
N ALA A 98 8.90 -5.75 -19.02
CA ALA A 98 9.60 -7.03 -18.89
C ALA A 98 8.82 -8.06 -18.03
N LEU A 99 8.04 -7.59 -17.06
CA LEU A 99 7.22 -8.39 -16.15
C LEU A 99 5.72 -8.05 -16.37
N PRO A 100 4.97 -8.77 -17.23
CA PRO A 100 3.61 -8.38 -17.68
C PRO A 100 2.51 -8.29 -16.62
N SER A 101 2.84 -8.33 -15.33
CA SER A 101 1.89 -8.22 -14.21
C SER A 101 2.49 -7.43 -13.04
N GLY A 102 3.44 -6.54 -13.32
CA GLY A 102 4.17 -5.77 -12.31
C GLY A 102 5.25 -6.57 -11.61
N ALA A 103 6.26 -5.88 -11.07
CA ALA A 103 7.26 -6.48 -10.21
C ALA A 103 6.67 -6.93 -8.86
N THR A 104 7.23 -7.99 -8.27
CA THR A 104 6.90 -8.48 -6.91
C THR A 104 8.14 -8.92 -6.14
N GLY A 105 9.31 -8.96 -6.78
CA GLY A 105 10.60 -9.14 -6.10
C GLY A 105 11.77 -8.95 -7.05
N LEU A 106 12.90 -8.50 -6.50
CA LEU A 106 14.18 -8.33 -7.18
C LEU A 106 15.29 -8.84 -6.28
N PHE A 107 16.18 -9.68 -6.83
CA PHE A 107 17.30 -10.25 -6.09
C PHE A 107 18.57 -10.27 -6.93
N PHE A 108 19.69 -9.86 -6.36
CA PHE A 108 21.00 -9.99 -6.98
C PHE A 108 21.60 -11.36 -6.70
N VAL A 109 22.16 -11.99 -7.75
CA VAL A 109 22.60 -13.39 -7.76
C VAL A 109 23.95 -13.50 -8.50
N GLY A 110 24.75 -14.53 -8.20
CA GLY A 110 26.07 -14.75 -8.75
C GLY A 110 27.06 -13.66 -8.33
N LYS A 111 26.99 -13.20 -7.06
CA LYS A 111 27.75 -12.04 -6.57
C LYS A 111 27.46 -10.76 -7.36
N GLY A 112 26.17 -10.49 -7.57
CA GLY A 112 25.67 -9.30 -8.27
C GLY A 112 25.69 -9.38 -9.79
N ARG A 113 26.22 -10.44 -10.40
CA ARG A 113 26.33 -10.59 -11.87
C ARG A 113 24.99 -10.82 -12.57
N ARG A 114 24.00 -11.34 -11.85
CA ARG A 114 22.67 -11.66 -12.34
C ARG A 114 21.61 -11.02 -11.46
N ILE A 115 20.43 -10.80 -12.03
CA ILE A 115 19.25 -10.30 -11.32
C ILE A 115 18.10 -11.26 -11.56
N ASN A 116 17.54 -11.81 -10.50
CA ASN A 116 16.26 -12.53 -10.56
C ASN A 116 15.14 -11.52 -10.34
N ALA A 117 14.38 -11.25 -11.40
CA ALA A 117 13.22 -10.37 -11.39
C ALA A 117 11.93 -11.19 -11.45
N VAL A 118 11.04 -10.97 -10.48
CA VAL A 118 9.86 -11.80 -10.23
C VAL A 118 8.59 -10.97 -10.42
N ALA A 119 7.64 -11.48 -11.20
CA ALA A 119 6.35 -10.84 -11.48
C ALA A 119 5.22 -11.37 -10.58
N ALA A 120 4.17 -10.57 -10.38
CA ALA A 120 3.00 -10.95 -9.58
C ALA A 120 2.27 -12.21 -10.10
N ASN A 121 2.44 -12.56 -11.39
CA ASN A 121 1.86 -13.76 -11.99
C ASN A 121 2.71 -15.04 -11.81
N GLY A 122 3.80 -14.97 -11.04
CA GLY A 122 4.74 -16.07 -10.80
C GLY A 122 5.79 -16.29 -11.89
N LEU A 123 5.96 -15.37 -12.85
CA LEU A 123 7.08 -15.38 -13.80
C LEU A 123 8.38 -14.96 -13.10
N VAL A 124 9.49 -15.65 -13.38
CA VAL A 124 10.84 -15.27 -12.97
C VAL A 124 11.72 -15.15 -14.21
N LEU A 125 12.37 -14.00 -14.33
CA LEU A 125 13.38 -13.71 -15.33
C LEU A 125 14.74 -13.57 -14.66
N GLU A 126 15.68 -14.45 -15.00
CA GLU A 126 17.09 -14.29 -14.65
C GLU A 126 17.75 -13.45 -15.73
N MET A 127 18.15 -12.23 -15.37
CA MET A 127 18.77 -11.25 -16.27
C MET A 127 20.26 -11.07 -15.97
N ASN A 128 21.04 -10.71 -16.97
CA ASN A 128 22.41 -10.22 -16.79
C ASN A 128 22.37 -8.81 -16.17
N SER A 129 23.06 -8.63 -15.03
CA SER A 129 23.12 -7.34 -14.31
C SER A 129 23.75 -6.20 -15.12
N GLU A 130 24.67 -6.50 -16.04
CA GLU A 130 25.41 -5.49 -16.80
C GLU A 130 24.68 -5.11 -18.11
N THR A 131 23.94 -6.03 -18.73
CA THR A 131 23.32 -5.85 -20.07
C THR A 131 21.79 -5.84 -20.09
N GLY A 132 21.10 -6.39 -19.08
CA GLY A 132 19.63 -6.55 -19.09
C GLY A 132 19.11 -7.66 -20.01
N GLU A 133 20.01 -8.45 -20.60
CA GLU A 133 19.67 -9.64 -21.38
C GLU A 133 19.08 -10.72 -20.47
N VAL A 134 18.02 -11.40 -20.94
CA VAL A 134 17.40 -12.51 -20.18
C VAL A 134 18.14 -13.79 -20.51
N ASN A 135 18.80 -14.37 -19.50
CA ASN A 135 19.53 -15.63 -19.60
C ASN A 135 18.58 -16.83 -19.47
N LYS A 136 17.57 -16.71 -18.59
CA LYS A 136 16.63 -17.78 -18.26
C LYS A 136 15.27 -17.21 -17.88
N GLU A 137 14.23 -17.90 -18.34
CA GLU A 137 12.83 -17.65 -17.96
C GLU A 137 12.24 -18.93 -17.37
N PHE A 138 11.51 -18.81 -16.27
CA PHE A 138 10.75 -19.91 -15.68
C PHE A 138 9.57 -19.40 -14.84
N LYS A 139 8.60 -20.28 -14.56
CA LYS A 139 7.38 -19.92 -13.83
C LYS A 139 7.27 -20.69 -12.51
N VAL A 140 7.31 -19.98 -11.39
CA VAL A 140 7.33 -20.55 -10.02
C VAL A 140 5.94 -20.83 -9.44
N SER A 141 4.91 -20.12 -9.90
CA SER A 141 3.51 -20.40 -9.54
C SER A 141 2.58 -20.22 -10.74
N LYS A 142 1.47 -20.97 -10.74
CA LYS A 142 0.37 -20.79 -11.71
C LYS A 142 -0.66 -19.76 -11.26
N LYS A 143 -0.65 -19.41 -9.97
CA LYS A 143 -1.55 -18.40 -9.36
C LYS A 143 -0.77 -17.11 -9.07
N PRO A 144 -1.47 -15.98 -8.87
CA PRO A 144 -0.84 -14.76 -8.37
C PRO A 144 -0.04 -15.02 -7.10
N ILE A 145 1.12 -14.39 -7.00
CA ILE A 145 1.98 -14.42 -5.82
C ILE A 145 1.78 -13.13 -5.03
N SER A 146 1.92 -13.22 -3.71
CA SER A 146 1.75 -12.12 -2.76
C SER A 146 3.07 -11.61 -2.21
N SER A 147 4.06 -12.49 -2.09
CA SER A 147 5.42 -12.17 -1.66
C SER A 147 6.40 -13.24 -2.17
N VAL A 148 7.67 -12.87 -2.26
CA VAL A 148 8.78 -13.75 -2.66
C VAL A 148 10.01 -13.39 -1.83
N ALA A 149 10.79 -14.40 -1.47
CA ALA A 149 12.07 -14.26 -0.78
C ALA A 149 13.14 -15.12 -1.47
N HIS A 150 14.39 -14.74 -1.30
CA HIS A 150 15.55 -15.43 -1.85
C HIS A 150 16.57 -15.64 -0.74
N SER A 151 17.06 -16.86 -0.62
CA SER A 151 18.17 -17.21 0.28
C SER A 151 19.47 -16.50 -0.12
N THR A 152 20.31 -16.18 0.85
CA THR A 152 21.61 -15.53 0.56
C THR A 152 22.65 -16.50 0.00
N ASP A 153 22.47 -17.79 0.23
CA ASP A 153 23.27 -18.86 -0.39
C ASP A 153 22.94 -19.10 -1.88
N GLU A 154 21.94 -18.37 -2.39
CA GLU A 154 21.41 -18.38 -3.75
C GLU A 154 20.75 -19.71 -4.20
N LYS A 155 20.49 -20.67 -3.29
CA LYS A 155 19.98 -22.00 -3.66
C LYS A 155 18.46 -22.14 -3.65
N ILE A 156 17.74 -21.28 -2.93
CA ILE A 156 16.29 -21.36 -2.70
C ILE A 156 15.60 -20.03 -2.98
N ILE A 157 14.53 -20.08 -3.78
CA ILE A 157 13.49 -19.04 -3.88
C ILE A 157 12.24 -19.53 -3.15
N ALA A 158 11.76 -18.76 -2.17
CA ALA A 158 10.49 -19.00 -1.50
C ALA A 158 9.40 -18.08 -2.07
N VAL A 159 8.21 -18.62 -2.29
CA VAL A 159 7.10 -17.94 -2.96
C VAL A 159 5.82 -18.16 -2.16
N ALA A 160 5.16 -17.07 -1.78
CA ALA A 160 3.86 -17.09 -1.12
C ALA A 160 2.74 -16.82 -2.14
N SER A 161 2.00 -17.87 -2.54
CA SER A 161 0.72 -17.75 -3.27
C SER A 161 -0.42 -18.30 -2.41
N ASP A 162 -1.33 -19.07 -3.00
CA ASP A 162 -2.26 -19.96 -2.30
C ASP A 162 -1.61 -21.01 -1.38
N LYS A 163 -0.30 -21.20 -1.53
CA LYS A 163 0.57 -22.14 -0.80
C LYS A 163 1.96 -21.52 -0.71
N LEU A 164 2.72 -21.92 0.30
CA LEU A 164 4.16 -21.65 0.34
C LEU A 164 4.86 -22.66 -0.54
N ARG A 165 5.77 -22.19 -1.39
CA ARG A 165 6.57 -23.02 -2.31
C ARG A 165 8.01 -22.61 -2.24
N PHE A 166 8.91 -23.58 -2.21
CA PHE A 166 10.34 -23.36 -2.19
C PHE A 166 10.94 -24.08 -3.38
N LEU A 167 11.67 -23.34 -4.23
CA LEU A 167 12.15 -23.83 -5.51
C LEU A 167 13.65 -23.57 -5.67
N SER A 168 14.34 -24.50 -6.33
CA SER A 168 15.72 -24.28 -6.78
C SER A 168 15.71 -23.35 -8.00
N PRO A 169 16.38 -22.17 -7.98
CA PRO A 169 16.40 -21.24 -9.11
C PRO A 169 17.15 -21.84 -10.31
N GLU A 170 18.21 -22.60 -10.08
CA GLU A 170 19.01 -23.24 -11.12
C GLU A 170 18.20 -24.27 -11.92
N SER A 171 17.44 -25.12 -11.24
CA SER A 171 16.66 -26.20 -11.88
C SER A 171 15.21 -25.82 -12.22
N GLY A 172 14.67 -24.77 -11.58
CA GLY A 172 13.25 -24.42 -11.62
C GLY A 172 12.33 -25.44 -10.92
N LYS A 173 12.88 -26.44 -10.22
CA LYS A 173 12.09 -27.49 -9.56
C LYS A 173 11.57 -27.03 -8.21
N GLU A 174 10.30 -27.32 -7.94
CA GLU A 174 9.67 -27.23 -6.62
C GLU A 174 10.31 -28.31 -5.71
N LEU A 175 10.93 -27.88 -4.62
CA LEU A 175 11.61 -28.74 -3.64
C LEU A 175 10.73 -29.01 -2.42
N LEU A 176 10.02 -27.98 -1.96
CA LEU A 176 9.15 -28.04 -0.79
C LEU A 176 7.88 -27.24 -1.03
N LYS A 177 6.76 -27.71 -0.45
CA LYS A 177 5.47 -27.05 -0.57
C LYS A 177 4.49 -27.50 0.50
N PHE A 178 3.88 -26.52 1.15
CA PHE A 178 2.82 -26.73 2.13
C PHE A 178 1.81 -25.57 2.08
N SER A 179 0.64 -25.79 2.70
CA SER A 179 -0.32 -24.72 2.96
C SER A 179 -0.09 -24.22 4.39
N PRO A 180 0.06 -22.92 4.64
CA PRO A 180 -0.07 -22.37 5.99
C PRO A 180 -1.54 -22.42 6.42
N ASP A 181 -1.81 -22.44 7.73
CA ASP A 181 -3.19 -22.51 8.25
C ASP A 181 -3.99 -21.23 7.99
N SER A 182 -3.31 -20.07 7.86
CA SER A 182 -3.94 -18.80 7.44
C SER A 182 -4.00 -18.71 5.91
N ALA A 183 -5.20 -18.70 5.36
CA ALA A 183 -5.47 -18.60 3.92
C ALA A 183 -5.37 -17.16 3.36
N ALA A 184 -5.03 -16.17 4.19
CA ALA A 184 -4.79 -14.80 3.76
C ALA A 184 -3.51 -14.68 2.91
N ALA A 185 -3.39 -13.63 2.12
CA ALA A 185 -2.17 -13.36 1.37
C ALA A 185 -1.02 -12.96 2.33
N GLN A 186 0.17 -13.52 2.13
CA GLN A 186 1.26 -13.55 3.12
C GLN A 186 2.50 -12.82 2.61
N HIS A 187 3.19 -12.13 3.52
CA HIS A 187 4.62 -11.87 3.38
C HIS A 187 5.42 -13.14 3.70
N ILE A 188 6.56 -13.31 3.03
CA ILE A 188 7.54 -14.36 3.36
C ILE A 188 8.95 -13.80 3.38
N TRP A 189 9.73 -14.24 4.36
CA TRP A 189 11.16 -13.97 4.51
C TRP A 189 11.89 -15.30 4.75
N LEU A 190 13.14 -15.39 4.32
CA LEU A 190 13.99 -16.59 4.44
C LEU A 190 15.20 -16.29 5.33
N SER A 191 15.73 -17.32 5.99
CA SER A 191 17.07 -17.28 6.55
C SER A 191 18.15 -17.32 5.48
N ASP A 192 19.35 -16.85 5.83
CA ASP A 192 20.54 -16.82 4.96
C ASP A 192 20.82 -18.15 4.24
N ASP A 193 20.60 -19.26 4.96
CA ASP A 193 20.83 -20.67 4.61
C ASP A 193 19.57 -21.44 4.19
N ALA A 194 18.40 -20.77 4.16
CA ALA A 194 17.08 -21.36 3.96
C ALA A 194 16.68 -22.50 4.93
N GLN A 195 17.28 -22.61 6.12
CA GLN A 195 16.80 -23.52 7.17
C GLN A 195 15.49 -23.05 7.81
N PHE A 196 15.22 -21.75 7.78
CA PHE A 196 14.03 -21.15 8.37
C PHE A 196 13.31 -20.22 7.39
N ALA A 197 11.99 -20.17 7.50
CA ALA A 197 11.16 -19.11 6.90
C ALA A 197 10.34 -18.41 7.98
N VAL A 198 10.03 -17.15 7.76
CA VAL A 198 9.09 -16.37 8.56
C VAL A 198 7.97 -15.89 7.64
N THR A 199 6.71 -16.03 8.05
CA THR A 199 5.55 -15.52 7.33
C THR A 199 4.63 -14.70 8.22
N ALA A 200 3.95 -13.71 7.64
CA ALA A 200 2.93 -12.92 8.32
C ALA A 200 1.88 -12.46 7.30
N GLY A 201 0.59 -12.50 7.64
CA GLY A 201 -0.46 -11.95 6.78
C GLY A 201 -0.39 -10.43 6.71
N PHE A 202 -0.93 -9.86 5.63
CA PHE A 202 -0.95 -8.41 5.47
C PHE A 202 -1.70 -7.71 6.63
N GLY A 203 -0.95 -6.91 7.42
CA GLY A 203 -1.49 -6.21 8.58
C GLY A 203 -1.65 -7.08 9.83
N GLU A 204 -1.18 -8.33 9.82
CA GLU A 204 -1.18 -9.20 11.01
C GLU A 204 -0.03 -8.81 11.97
N LYS A 205 -0.28 -9.02 13.27
CA LYS A 205 0.66 -8.75 14.37
C LYS A 205 1.43 -9.99 14.84
N GLN A 206 1.14 -11.13 14.24
CA GLN A 206 1.76 -12.42 14.52
C GLN A 206 2.62 -12.83 13.34
N LEU A 207 3.79 -13.40 13.62
CA LEU A 207 4.65 -13.99 12.61
C LEU A 207 4.80 -15.48 12.93
N GLN A 208 4.57 -16.31 11.93
CA GLN A 208 4.75 -17.75 11.99
C GLN A 208 6.16 -18.09 11.49
N VAL A 209 6.91 -18.81 12.31
CA VAL A 209 8.23 -19.36 11.97
C VAL A 209 8.04 -20.78 11.46
N TRP A 210 8.80 -21.15 10.44
CA TRP A 210 8.80 -22.49 9.85
C TRP A 210 10.23 -23.03 9.82
N LYS A 211 10.45 -24.23 10.37
CA LYS A 211 11.69 -24.97 10.15
C LYS A 211 11.56 -25.78 8.85
N LEU A 212 12.44 -25.50 7.90
CA LEU A 212 12.37 -26.05 6.55
C LEU A 212 13.23 -27.32 6.43
N ASP A 213 12.56 -28.47 6.31
CA ASP A 213 13.19 -29.72 5.87
C ASP A 213 12.94 -29.92 4.37
N PHE A 214 14.00 -29.92 3.57
CA PHE A 214 13.92 -30.25 2.13
C PHE A 214 13.99 -31.78 1.86
N GLY A 215 13.95 -32.59 2.92
CA GLY A 215 13.99 -34.04 2.92
C GLY A 215 12.62 -34.70 2.78
N LYS A 216 12.05 -35.18 3.90
CA LYS A 216 10.83 -36.02 3.89
C LYS A 216 9.63 -35.42 4.63
N ARG A 217 9.84 -34.49 5.57
CA ARG A 217 8.73 -33.74 6.19
C ARG A 217 8.52 -32.43 5.42
N ALA A 218 7.27 -31.98 5.32
CA ALA A 218 6.93 -30.81 4.50
C ALA A 218 7.30 -29.46 5.16
N ALA A 219 7.31 -29.46 6.50
CA ALA A 219 7.82 -28.48 7.45
C ALA A 219 7.33 -28.98 8.82
N ASP A 220 8.10 -28.78 9.89
CA ASP A 220 7.55 -28.87 11.25
C ASP A 220 7.11 -27.45 11.66
N TYR A 221 5.91 -27.32 12.24
CA TYR A 221 5.31 -26.03 12.63
C TYR A 221 6.20 -25.39 13.70
N GLY A 222 6.80 -24.23 13.37
CA GLY A 222 7.68 -23.51 14.28
C GLY A 222 6.94 -22.51 15.16
N HIS A 223 7.70 -21.73 15.92
CA HIS A 223 7.17 -20.78 16.89
C HIS A 223 6.26 -19.72 16.23
N VAL A 224 5.23 -19.30 16.97
CA VAL A 224 4.50 -18.07 16.68
C VAL A 224 5.05 -16.97 17.58
N VAL A 225 5.51 -15.87 16.97
CA VAL A 225 5.93 -14.66 17.69
C VAL A 225 4.96 -13.53 17.44
N SER A 226 4.85 -12.57 18.38
CA SER A 226 3.94 -11.43 18.24
C SER A 226 4.59 -10.10 18.61
N MET A 227 4.18 -9.05 17.92
CA MET A 227 4.67 -7.67 18.06
C MET A 227 3.48 -6.68 18.09
N LYS A 228 3.64 -5.49 18.70
CA LYS A 228 2.50 -4.56 18.88
C LYS A 228 1.87 -4.05 17.56
N HIS A 229 2.65 -3.96 16.48
CA HIS A 229 2.24 -3.41 15.18
C HIS A 229 2.78 -4.27 14.02
N PRO A 230 2.13 -4.29 12.85
CA PRO A 230 2.50 -5.19 11.75
C PRO A 230 3.95 -5.01 11.27
N PRO A 231 4.61 -6.09 10.79
CA PRO A 231 5.96 -6.04 10.25
C PRO A 231 5.99 -5.44 8.83
N VAL A 232 6.92 -4.52 8.59
CA VAL A 232 7.26 -4.00 7.25
C VAL A 232 8.42 -4.79 6.65
N MET A 233 9.40 -5.15 7.48
CA MET A 233 10.58 -5.89 7.07
C MET A 233 11.01 -6.85 8.19
N VAL A 234 11.38 -8.07 7.82
CA VAL A 234 11.91 -9.08 8.72
C VAL A 234 13.22 -9.62 8.14
N GLU A 235 14.24 -9.78 8.98
CA GLU A 235 15.44 -10.54 8.67
C GLU A 235 15.56 -11.70 9.66
N CYS A 236 15.83 -12.89 9.15
CA CYS A 236 16.00 -14.12 9.92
C CYS A 236 17.41 -14.67 9.65
N ARG A 237 18.12 -15.14 10.67
CA ARG A 237 19.44 -15.76 10.53
C ARG A 237 19.62 -16.92 11.51
N ASN A 238 20.42 -17.91 11.16
CA ASN A 238 20.90 -18.91 12.11
C ASN A 238 21.93 -18.25 13.07
N ASN A 239 21.83 -18.50 14.37
CA ASN A 239 22.67 -17.87 15.40
C ASN A 239 24.09 -18.48 15.52
N CYS A 240 24.43 -19.49 14.71
CA CYS A 240 25.73 -20.19 14.66
C CYS A 240 26.20 -20.88 15.97
N LYS A 241 25.47 -20.74 17.07
CA LYS A 241 25.75 -21.41 18.36
C LYS A 241 25.32 -22.89 18.40
N GLY A 242 24.49 -23.32 17.46
CA GLY A 242 23.96 -24.68 17.33
C GLY A 242 23.14 -24.81 16.03
N GLU A 243 22.78 -26.04 15.65
CA GLU A 243 22.08 -26.31 14.38
C GLU A 243 20.66 -25.73 14.34
N ASP A 244 20.04 -25.54 15.51
CA ASP A 244 18.65 -25.11 15.68
C ASP A 244 18.49 -23.68 16.24
N CYS A 245 19.58 -22.95 16.42
CA CYS A 245 19.54 -21.59 16.99
C CYS A 245 19.17 -20.54 15.92
N MET A 246 18.26 -19.63 16.22
CA MET A 246 17.72 -18.68 15.24
C MET A 246 17.54 -17.28 15.84
N VAL A 247 17.81 -16.24 15.06
CA VAL A 247 17.54 -14.84 15.40
C VAL A 247 16.58 -14.25 14.37
N ILE A 248 15.51 -13.62 14.84
CA ILE A 248 14.57 -12.85 14.02
C ILE A 248 14.62 -11.39 14.45
N LEU A 249 14.80 -10.49 13.48
CA LEU A 249 14.71 -9.04 13.62
C LEU A 249 13.55 -8.55 12.76
N ALA A 250 12.48 -8.01 13.37
CA ALA A 250 11.36 -7.40 12.64
C ALA A 250 11.28 -5.90 12.90
N THR A 251 11.10 -5.12 11.83
CA THR A 251 10.81 -3.67 11.89
C THR A 251 9.32 -3.46 11.62
N SER A 252 8.64 -2.78 12.53
CA SER A 252 7.19 -2.53 12.44
C SER A 252 6.82 -1.24 11.68
N GLU A 253 5.56 -1.14 11.24
CA GLU A 253 4.99 0.06 10.59
C GLU A 253 5.14 1.36 11.41
N LYS A 254 5.30 1.24 12.74
CA LYS A 254 5.51 2.37 13.66
C LYS A 254 6.99 2.73 13.87
N GLY A 255 7.90 2.12 13.11
CA GLY A 255 9.35 2.40 13.21
C GLY A 255 9.99 1.88 14.52
N VAL A 256 9.44 0.81 15.10
CA VAL A 256 10.01 0.10 16.25
C VAL A 256 10.52 -1.27 15.80
N CYS A 257 11.71 -1.66 16.24
CA CYS A 257 12.26 -3.00 15.98
C CYS A 257 12.03 -3.95 17.15
N TYR A 258 11.90 -5.23 16.84
CA TYR A 258 11.73 -6.32 17.79
C TYR A 258 12.72 -7.43 17.41
N VAL A 259 13.45 -7.94 18.40
CA VAL A 259 14.37 -9.06 18.22
C VAL A 259 13.94 -10.24 19.08
N TRP A 260 13.81 -11.41 18.46
CA TRP A 260 13.68 -12.69 19.15
C TRP A 260 14.96 -13.48 18.91
N ASN A 261 15.56 -13.98 19.99
CA ASN A 261 16.69 -14.89 19.95
C ASN A 261 16.24 -16.25 20.51
N PHE A 262 16.33 -17.29 19.69
CA PHE A 262 16.01 -18.67 20.02
C PHE A 262 17.33 -19.44 20.17
N GLU A 263 17.54 -20.07 21.32
CA GLU A 263 18.72 -20.89 21.57
C GLU A 263 18.46 -22.36 21.16
N SER A 264 17.19 -22.75 21.03
CA SER A 264 16.70 -23.94 20.34
C SER A 264 15.42 -23.65 19.55
N ALA A 265 15.18 -24.39 18.47
CA ALA A 265 13.91 -24.43 17.73
C ALA A 265 12.76 -25.14 18.51
N THR A 266 12.94 -25.32 19.82
CA THR A 266 11.96 -25.85 20.77
C THR A 266 11.69 -24.91 21.95
N ASP A 267 12.37 -23.77 22.02
CA ASP A 267 12.21 -22.83 23.13
C ASP A 267 10.82 -22.18 23.09
N GLU A 268 10.22 -21.91 24.25
CA GLU A 268 9.01 -21.07 24.28
C GLU A 268 9.33 -19.66 23.76
N ALA A 269 8.34 -19.00 23.17
CA ALA A 269 8.53 -17.69 22.53
C ALA A 269 8.94 -16.62 23.56
N ALA A 270 10.25 -16.41 23.69
CA ALA A 270 10.81 -15.41 24.60
C ALA A 270 10.26 -14.02 24.30
N LYS A 271 10.07 -13.21 25.35
CA LYS A 271 9.68 -11.80 25.22
C LYS A 271 10.69 -11.10 24.29
N PRO A 272 10.25 -10.43 23.20
CA PRO A 272 11.17 -9.76 22.29
C PRO A 272 11.93 -8.64 22.98
N ILE A 273 13.20 -8.50 22.63
CA ILE A 273 13.98 -7.30 22.89
C ILE A 273 13.43 -6.19 21.99
N LYS A 274 12.83 -5.16 22.56
CA LYS A 274 12.32 -4.00 21.81
C LYS A 274 13.45 -2.99 21.63
N ILE A 275 13.72 -2.60 20.39
CA ILE A 275 14.67 -1.52 20.06
C ILE A 275 13.88 -0.30 19.61
N THR A 276 14.02 0.80 20.36
CA THR A 276 13.37 2.09 20.10
C THR A 276 14.39 3.21 19.95
N VAL A 277 14.08 4.23 19.17
CA VAL A 277 14.90 5.44 19.07
C VAL A 277 14.10 6.61 19.64
N LYS A 278 14.72 7.41 20.52
CA LYS A 278 14.11 8.60 21.13
C LYS A 278 14.89 9.86 20.75
N SER A 279 14.17 10.95 20.45
CA SER A 279 14.76 12.27 20.26
C SER A 279 15.18 12.86 21.60
N SER A 280 16.37 13.47 21.63
CA SER A 280 16.94 14.13 22.82
C SER A 280 16.20 15.41 23.24
N LYS A 281 15.42 16.04 22.34
CA LYS A 281 14.63 17.24 22.65
C LYS A 281 13.24 16.88 23.19
N GLY A 282 13.18 16.65 24.50
CA GLY A 282 11.94 16.64 25.26
C GLY A 282 11.27 18.02 25.29
N GLU A 283 10.39 18.32 24.33
CA GLU A 283 9.41 19.38 24.51
C GLU A 283 8.35 18.90 25.52
N THR A 284 8.61 19.16 26.79
CA THR A 284 7.60 19.08 27.86
C THR A 284 6.61 20.22 27.68
N ASP A 285 5.54 19.98 26.92
CA ASP A 285 4.37 20.86 26.90
C ASP A 285 3.58 20.67 28.20
N GLU A 286 3.92 21.45 29.23
CA GLU A 286 3.35 21.37 30.60
C GLU A 286 1.82 21.60 30.67
N ARG A 287 1.15 21.83 29.54
CA ARG A 287 -0.31 22.05 29.45
C ARG A 287 -1.14 20.78 29.27
N ALA A 288 -0.51 19.64 28.98
CA ALA A 288 -1.16 18.34 29.03
C ALA A 288 -0.29 17.38 29.84
N GLY A 289 -0.85 16.76 30.89
CA GLY A 289 -0.15 15.80 31.76
C GLY A 289 0.14 14.44 31.11
N ARG A 290 0.45 14.40 29.81
CA ARG A 290 0.82 13.22 29.04
C ARG A 290 2.10 13.50 28.28
N ALA A 291 3.15 12.74 28.57
CA ALA A 291 4.40 12.82 27.83
C ALA A 291 4.20 12.30 26.40
N ARG A 292 4.22 13.20 25.41
CA ARG A 292 4.30 12.80 23.99
C ARG A 292 5.52 11.89 23.80
N ARG A 293 5.31 10.70 23.23
CA ARG A 293 6.42 9.79 22.93
C ARG A 293 7.27 10.37 21.80
N ASN A 294 8.42 10.92 22.15
CA ASN A 294 9.43 11.45 21.22
C ASN A 294 10.15 10.34 20.44
N LEU A 295 9.41 9.45 19.77
CA LEU A 295 9.98 8.36 18.99
C LEU A 295 10.46 8.86 17.63
N VAL A 296 11.69 8.50 17.28
CA VAL A 296 12.25 8.68 15.94
C VAL A 296 12.07 7.36 15.19
N PRO A 297 11.48 7.34 13.98
CA PRO A 297 11.17 6.10 13.31
C PRO A 297 12.45 5.38 12.84
N VAL A 298 12.55 4.09 13.11
CA VAL A 298 13.47 3.20 12.40
C VAL A 298 12.93 2.96 10.99
N ILE A 299 13.74 3.29 9.98
CA ILE A 299 13.38 3.15 8.55
C ILE A 299 13.85 1.83 7.95
N ALA A 300 14.91 1.24 8.51
CA ALA A 300 15.46 -0.04 8.12
C ALA A 300 16.35 -0.60 9.24
N ALA A 301 16.38 -1.92 9.41
CA ALA A 301 17.29 -2.58 10.32
C ALA A 301 17.83 -3.87 9.70
N ARG A 302 19.07 -4.24 10.03
CA ARG A 302 19.71 -5.47 9.55
C ARG A 302 20.56 -6.14 10.63
N LEU A 303 20.50 -7.46 10.72
CA LEU A 303 21.42 -8.29 11.50
C LEU A 303 22.77 -8.41 10.78
N HIS A 304 23.88 -8.15 11.48
CA HIS A 304 25.21 -8.46 10.98
C HIS A 304 25.58 -9.91 11.29
N ALA A 305 26.18 -10.59 10.31
CA ALA A 305 26.67 -11.95 10.45
C ALA A 305 27.73 -12.05 11.57
N LEU A 306 27.60 -13.09 12.37
CA LEU A 306 28.47 -13.42 13.49
C LEU A 306 29.70 -14.22 13.01
N ASP A 307 30.90 -13.81 13.43
CA ASP A 307 31.96 -14.79 13.66
C ASP A 307 31.63 -15.62 14.91
N ARG A 308 32.18 -16.83 15.03
CA ARG A 308 31.80 -17.82 16.06
C ARG A 308 31.94 -17.33 17.51
N ASP A 309 32.76 -16.31 17.75
CA ASP A 309 33.02 -15.71 19.06
C ASP A 309 32.44 -14.27 19.20
N ALA A 310 31.65 -13.79 18.23
CA ALA A 310 31.17 -12.41 18.20
C ALA A 310 29.80 -12.22 18.88
N HIS A 311 29.57 -11.02 19.43
CA HIS A 311 28.26 -10.59 19.95
C HIS A 311 27.28 -10.30 18.81
N LEU A 312 26.02 -10.69 18.98
CA LEU A 312 24.95 -10.48 18.00
C LEU A 312 24.76 -8.98 17.79
N ARG A 313 24.84 -8.51 16.54
CA ARG A 313 24.75 -7.08 16.22
C ARG A 313 23.62 -6.77 15.26
N ALA A 314 22.81 -5.77 15.59
CA ALA A 314 21.89 -5.15 14.65
C ALA A 314 22.40 -3.75 14.25
N LEU A 315 22.43 -3.49 12.95
CA LEU A 315 22.55 -2.16 12.38
C LEU A 315 21.14 -1.56 12.26
N ILE A 316 20.89 -0.47 12.97
CA ILE A 316 19.62 0.26 12.94
C ILE A 316 19.82 1.54 12.14
N ALA A 317 18.99 1.77 11.13
CA ALA A 317 18.90 3.02 10.37
C ALA A 317 17.60 3.74 10.71
N TYR A 318 17.68 4.98 11.17
CA TYR A 318 16.54 5.73 11.72
C TYR A 318 16.56 7.20 11.30
N GLY A 319 15.45 7.91 11.55
CA GLY A 319 15.32 9.33 11.24
C GLY A 319 14.62 9.58 9.90
N SER A 320 15.03 10.64 9.20
CA SER A 320 14.41 11.02 7.93
C SER A 320 14.92 10.17 6.76
N VAL A 321 14.02 9.84 5.84
CA VAL A 321 14.32 9.20 4.54
C VAL A 321 15.37 9.97 3.75
N ASP A 322 15.38 11.31 3.86
CA ASP A 322 16.34 12.19 3.19
C ASP A 322 17.69 12.31 3.92
N THR A 323 17.75 11.98 5.21
CA THR A 323 18.92 12.14 6.10
C THR A 323 18.90 11.07 7.21
N PRO A 324 19.14 9.79 6.88
CA PRO A 324 19.11 8.71 7.85
C PRO A 324 20.38 8.67 8.69
N GLU A 325 20.19 8.41 9.98
CA GLU A 325 21.26 8.10 10.93
C GLU A 325 21.40 6.58 11.12
N PHE A 326 22.59 6.15 11.51
CA PHE A 326 22.94 4.74 11.65
C PHE A 326 23.56 4.48 13.01
N THR A 327 23.16 3.40 13.66
CA THR A 327 23.76 2.94 14.93
C THR A 327 23.82 1.42 14.94
N SER A 328 24.99 0.87 15.27
CA SER A 328 25.13 -0.56 15.55
C SER A 328 24.90 -0.82 17.03
N VAL A 329 24.08 -1.83 17.32
CA VAL A 329 23.65 -2.21 18.67
C VAL A 329 24.06 -3.67 18.93
N ASP A 330 24.73 -3.90 20.06
CA ASP A 330 24.99 -5.24 20.59
C ASP A 330 23.73 -5.79 21.27
N ILE A 331 23.28 -6.97 20.84
CA ILE A 331 22.10 -7.68 21.34
C ILE A 331 22.59 -8.79 22.28
N SER A 332 22.11 -8.75 23.51
CA SER A 332 22.43 -9.74 24.55
C SER A 332 21.37 -10.84 24.64
N SER A 333 21.73 -12.02 25.16
CA SER A 333 20.80 -13.11 25.46
C SER A 333 20.99 -13.58 26.91
N PRO A 334 19.95 -13.52 27.77
CA PRO A 334 18.74 -12.70 27.59
C PRO A 334 19.10 -11.20 27.51
N GLY A 335 18.24 -10.39 26.90
CA GLY A 335 18.48 -8.96 26.72
C GLY A 335 17.33 -8.09 27.24
N GLU A 336 17.66 -6.88 27.68
CA GLU A 336 16.69 -5.84 28.04
C GLU A 336 16.32 -4.98 26.81
N ASP A 337 15.20 -4.27 26.89
CA ASP A 337 14.76 -3.31 25.86
C ASP A 337 15.82 -2.20 25.64
N ILE A 338 16.13 -1.92 24.39
CA ILE A 338 17.22 -1.00 24.01
C ILE A 338 16.63 0.33 23.53
N VAL A 339 17.14 1.43 24.09
CA VAL A 339 16.76 2.80 23.72
C VAL A 339 17.97 3.52 23.14
N ILE A 340 17.91 3.82 21.84
CA ILE A 340 18.89 4.65 21.13
C ILE A 340 18.49 6.12 21.32
N ALA A 341 19.44 6.97 21.72
CA ALA A 341 19.23 8.41 21.75
C ALA A 341 19.68 9.05 20.42
N ALA A 342 18.75 9.67 19.68
CA ALA A 342 19.10 10.48 18.50
C ALA A 342 19.75 11.80 18.95
N GLY A 343 21.00 12.02 18.56
CA GLY A 343 21.84 13.12 19.01
C GLY A 343 22.08 14.17 17.94
N ASP A 344 21.95 15.45 18.28
CA ASP A 344 22.33 16.57 17.41
C ASP A 344 23.84 16.49 17.09
N GLN A 345 24.20 16.29 15.82
CA GLN A 345 25.59 16.26 15.37
C GLN A 345 26.23 17.66 15.37
N THR A 346 26.63 18.15 16.55
CA THR A 346 27.50 19.34 16.69
C THR A 346 28.79 19.10 17.47
N GLU A 347 28.99 17.93 18.10
CA GLU A 347 30.27 17.55 18.72
C GLU A 347 30.80 16.18 18.22
N LYS A 348 31.32 16.16 16.99
CA LYS A 348 32.33 15.17 16.57
C LYS A 348 33.72 15.79 16.61
N VAL A 349 34.26 15.98 17.82
CA VAL A 349 35.68 16.28 18.02
C VAL A 349 36.40 15.01 18.48
N VAL A 350 37.08 14.39 17.52
CA VAL A 350 38.38 13.71 17.68
C VAL A 350 38.61 12.97 19.00
N ALA A 351 38.10 11.74 19.11
CA ALA A 351 38.61 10.75 20.07
C ALA A 351 39.90 10.10 19.53
N SER A 352 41.01 10.85 19.52
CA SER A 352 42.34 10.30 19.22
C SER A 352 43.28 10.47 20.42
N VAL A 353 43.77 9.34 20.93
CA VAL A 353 45.09 9.13 21.57
C VAL A 353 45.42 10.00 22.80
N GLN A 354 45.71 9.32 23.90
CA GLN A 354 46.34 9.90 25.09
C GLN A 354 47.71 10.50 24.74
N GLU A 355 47.97 11.76 25.11
CA GLU A 355 49.31 12.15 25.54
C GLU A 355 49.28 13.30 26.56
N ASN A 356 50.28 13.32 27.45
CA ASN A 356 50.38 14.25 28.58
C ASN A 356 50.93 15.62 28.15
N GLY A 357 50.50 16.72 28.77
CA GLY A 357 51.37 17.90 28.83
C GLY A 357 50.76 19.28 29.11
N HIS A 358 50.92 19.73 30.37
CA HIS A 358 51.13 21.12 30.77
C HIS A 358 50.08 22.22 30.51
N ALA A 359 49.66 22.83 31.62
CA ALA A 359 48.79 24.01 31.66
C ALA A 359 49.47 25.31 31.17
N LYS A 360 48.64 26.24 30.67
CA LYS A 360 48.88 27.70 30.80
C LYS A 360 47.56 28.48 30.84
N LYS A 361 47.55 29.53 31.68
CA LYS A 361 46.42 30.46 31.92
C LYS A 361 46.27 31.50 30.82
N GLY A 362 45.06 32.07 30.72
CA GLY A 362 44.77 33.37 30.14
C GLY A 362 43.91 33.30 28.88
N GLY A 363 42.88 34.12 28.70
CA GLY A 363 42.31 35.14 29.59
C GLY A 363 41.01 35.67 28.99
N ALA A 364 40.12 36.22 29.82
CA ALA A 364 38.84 36.76 29.35
C ALA A 364 39.05 38.06 28.56
N MET A 365 38.24 38.27 27.51
CA MET A 365 37.99 39.59 26.95
C MET A 365 36.58 39.64 26.37
N GLU A 366 35.70 40.38 27.04
CA GLU A 366 34.38 40.76 26.55
C GLU A 366 34.52 41.83 25.47
N VAL A 367 33.65 41.81 24.46
CA VAL A 367 33.33 42.98 23.64
C VAL A 367 31.82 42.97 23.36
N GLU A 368 31.11 43.96 23.91
CA GLU A 368 29.72 44.25 23.56
C GLU A 368 29.60 44.76 22.11
N GLY A 369 28.47 44.50 21.46
CA GLY A 369 28.22 44.94 20.09
C GLY A 369 26.75 44.80 19.68
N ALA A 370 25.87 45.57 20.32
CA ALA A 370 24.44 45.49 20.07
C ALA A 370 24.05 45.95 18.65
N ASN A 371 23.06 45.27 18.06
CA ASN A 371 21.98 45.94 17.34
C ASN A 371 20.75 45.04 17.18
N LEU A 372 19.77 45.25 18.08
CA LEU A 372 18.43 44.67 18.02
C LEU A 372 17.50 45.66 17.32
N ILE A 373 16.96 45.34 16.14
CA ILE A 373 15.86 46.10 15.53
C ILE A 373 14.56 45.33 15.70
N GLN A 374 13.80 45.71 16.73
CA GLN A 374 12.39 45.38 16.84
C GLN A 374 11.58 46.17 15.80
N ARG A 375 10.57 45.55 15.20
CA ARG A 375 9.41 46.27 14.65
C ARG A 375 8.11 45.68 15.20
N SER A 376 7.49 46.46 16.07
CA SER A 376 6.21 46.15 16.72
C SER A 376 5.01 46.45 15.82
N LYS A 377 3.91 45.72 16.07
CA LYS A 377 2.59 45.88 15.44
C LYS A 377 2.03 47.30 15.62
N VAL A 378 1.37 47.83 14.59
CA VAL A 378 0.14 48.64 14.73
C VAL A 378 -0.86 48.25 13.63
N THR A 379 -2.15 48.27 13.99
CA THR A 379 -3.34 47.90 13.21
C THR A 379 -3.73 48.90 12.11
N ASN A 380 -4.40 48.44 11.04
CA ASN A 380 -5.69 49.02 10.61
C ASN A 380 -6.45 48.18 9.56
N LYS A 381 -7.73 48.51 9.36
CA LYS A 381 -8.78 47.72 8.69
C LYS A 381 -8.89 47.99 7.18
N ARG A 382 -9.63 47.10 6.47
CA ARG A 382 -10.13 47.26 5.09
C ARG A 382 -10.99 48.53 4.92
N PRO A 383 -11.23 48.98 3.67
CA PRO A 383 -12.55 48.68 3.08
C PRO A 383 -12.52 48.25 1.60
N ALA A 384 -13.68 47.87 1.07
CA ALA A 384 -13.93 47.53 -0.33
C ALA A 384 -14.32 48.77 -1.17
N SER A 385 -14.45 48.58 -2.49
CA SER A 385 -14.89 49.61 -3.44
C SER A 385 -15.99 49.10 -4.37
N ASP A 386 -17.23 49.48 -4.06
CA ASP A 386 -18.31 49.65 -5.05
C ASP A 386 -18.45 51.15 -5.33
N LEU A 387 -18.84 51.53 -6.55
CA LEU A 387 -19.56 52.78 -6.80
C LEU A 387 -20.23 52.77 -8.17
N ASP A 388 -21.55 52.87 -8.15
CA ASP A 388 -22.46 52.99 -9.29
C ASP A 388 -22.94 54.45 -9.37
N VAL A 389 -23.19 55.00 -10.56
CA VAL A 389 -23.78 56.36 -10.73
C VAL A 389 -24.73 56.41 -11.91
N THR A 390 -26.02 56.55 -11.60
CA THR A 390 -27.12 57.00 -12.47
C THR A 390 -27.14 58.54 -12.57
N GLY A 391 -27.81 59.23 -13.50
CA GLY A 391 -28.74 58.91 -14.60
C GLY A 391 -29.56 60.18 -14.93
N GLU A 392 -30.38 60.20 -16.00
CA GLU A 392 -31.46 61.18 -16.33
C GLU A 392 -32.03 60.81 -17.75
N ALA A 393 -33.26 61.09 -18.20
CA ALA A 393 -34.52 61.57 -17.60
C ALA A 393 -35.72 61.16 -18.49
N THR A 394 -36.96 61.28 -18.00
CA THR A 394 -38.20 60.71 -18.59
C THR A 394 -39.08 61.72 -19.35
N ILE A 395 -39.65 61.39 -20.52
CA ILE A 395 -40.92 61.97 -21.07
C ILE A 395 -41.72 60.87 -21.83
N THR A 396 -43.06 60.96 -21.76
CA THR A 396 -44.08 60.07 -22.36
C THR A 396 -44.74 60.64 -23.64
N ASP A 397 -45.14 59.81 -24.63
CA ASP A 397 -46.44 59.95 -25.34
C ASP A 397 -46.83 58.70 -26.18
N ASN A 398 -48.09 58.63 -26.63
CA ASN A 398 -48.72 57.59 -27.47
C ASN A 398 -48.67 57.90 -28.98
N GLY A 399 -48.93 56.91 -29.85
CA GLY A 399 -49.37 57.16 -31.24
C GLY A 399 -49.24 56.01 -32.25
N ASN A 400 -50.34 55.69 -32.96
CA ASN A 400 -50.43 54.62 -34.00
C ASN A 400 -49.69 54.95 -35.31
N GLY A 401 -49.33 53.92 -36.11
CA GLY A 401 -49.06 54.08 -37.55
C GLY A 401 -48.38 52.89 -38.28
N GLU A 402 -49.15 52.08 -38.99
CA GLU A 402 -48.75 51.08 -40.02
C GLU A 402 -48.42 51.73 -41.40
N PRO A 403 -48.04 51.01 -42.50
CA PRO A 403 -47.49 49.63 -42.69
C PRO A 403 -46.33 49.56 -43.77
N ILE A 404 -46.05 48.34 -44.31
CA ILE A 404 -45.28 47.99 -45.56
C ILE A 404 -43.74 47.97 -45.38
N ASP A 405 -42.94 46.93 -45.65
CA ASP A 405 -43.07 45.53 -46.15
C ASP A 405 -41.87 44.70 -45.56
N GLY A 406 -41.62 43.40 -45.74
CA GLY A 406 -42.23 42.33 -46.56
C GLY A 406 -41.39 41.03 -46.58
N VAL A 407 -41.73 40.06 -47.45
CA VAL A 407 -41.07 38.74 -47.71
C VAL A 407 -41.18 37.65 -46.62
N GLN A 408 -41.96 36.61 -46.94
CA GLN A 408 -42.13 35.34 -46.20
C GLN A 408 -41.34 34.19 -46.88
N ILE A 409 -41.05 33.11 -46.14
CA ILE A 409 -41.07 31.72 -46.66
C ILE A 409 -41.66 30.81 -45.55
N ASP A 410 -42.52 29.87 -45.95
CA ASP A 410 -43.39 29.04 -45.10
C ASP A 410 -42.76 27.74 -44.53
N ASP A 411 -43.47 27.17 -43.56
CA ASP A 411 -43.32 25.83 -42.96
C ASP A 411 -44.15 24.75 -43.73
N PHE A 412 -44.07 23.48 -43.30
CA PHE A 412 -45.00 22.33 -43.43
C PHE A 412 -44.34 21.04 -43.95
N SER A 413 -44.31 19.99 -43.10
CA SER A 413 -45.15 18.79 -43.29
C SER A 413 -44.89 17.72 -42.22
N GLU A 414 -45.92 17.36 -41.45
CA GLU A 414 -45.96 16.21 -40.53
C GLU A 414 -47.02 15.20 -41.03
N PRO A 415 -46.74 13.89 -41.15
CA PRO A 415 -47.64 12.95 -41.81
C PRO A 415 -48.83 12.51 -40.95
N THR A 416 -49.97 12.28 -41.60
CA THR A 416 -51.28 12.15 -40.94
C THR A 416 -51.62 10.73 -40.51
N MET A 417 -52.56 10.59 -39.57
CA MET A 417 -52.84 9.34 -38.86
C MET A 417 -53.36 8.18 -39.73
N GLY A 418 -53.89 8.48 -40.92
CA GLY A 418 -54.31 7.45 -41.89
C GLY A 418 -53.15 6.64 -42.48
N GLU A 419 -51.97 7.25 -42.62
CA GLU A 419 -50.77 6.61 -43.18
C GLU A 419 -50.04 5.72 -42.17
N LYS A 420 -50.36 5.87 -40.87
CA LYS A 420 -49.81 5.02 -39.78
C LYS A 420 -50.63 3.75 -39.55
N LEU A 421 -51.88 3.69 -40.01
CA LEU A 421 -52.75 2.51 -39.86
C LEU A 421 -52.60 1.47 -40.98
N THR A 422 -51.99 1.83 -42.11
CA THR A 422 -51.70 0.90 -43.21
C THR A 422 -50.48 0.00 -42.95
N MET A 423 -49.68 0.28 -41.92
CA MET A 423 -48.49 -0.52 -41.56
C MET A 423 -48.77 -1.68 -40.58
N LEU A 424 -50.02 -1.95 -40.19
CA LEU A 424 -50.33 -2.81 -39.03
C LEU A 424 -51.42 -3.90 -39.23
N HIS A 425 -51.67 -4.39 -40.45
CA HIS A 425 -52.51 -5.58 -40.64
C HIS A 425 -51.91 -6.63 -41.60
N LEU A 426 -51.82 -7.86 -41.10
CA LEU A 426 -51.52 -9.10 -41.81
C LEU A 426 -52.79 -9.67 -42.48
N GLU A 427 -52.68 -10.22 -43.70
CA GLU A 427 -52.89 -11.66 -44.00
C GLU A 427 -52.89 -11.98 -45.52
N ASP A 428 -52.35 -13.16 -45.85
CA ASP A 428 -52.56 -14.07 -47.00
C ASP A 428 -52.90 -13.54 -48.42
N ASN A 429 -52.14 -13.90 -49.48
CA ASN A 429 -52.06 -15.27 -50.02
C ASN A 429 -50.98 -15.44 -51.12
N ASN A 430 -50.43 -16.67 -51.25
CA ASN A 430 -50.00 -17.42 -52.46
C ASN A 430 -49.20 -16.70 -53.59
N GLU A 431 -48.07 -17.19 -54.13
CA GLU A 431 -47.79 -18.59 -54.49
C GLU A 431 -46.29 -18.84 -54.89
N ASP A 432 -45.78 -20.05 -54.60
CA ASP A 432 -44.80 -20.86 -55.36
C ASP A 432 -43.27 -20.56 -55.54
N LYS A 433 -42.47 -21.56 -55.08
CA LYS A 433 -41.24 -22.19 -55.69
C LYS A 433 -39.94 -21.35 -55.80
N SER A 434 -38.77 -21.71 -55.22
CA SER A 434 -38.28 -23.06 -54.89
C SER A 434 -36.90 -23.13 -54.17
N ASN A 435 -36.77 -24.13 -53.28
CA ASN A 435 -35.57 -24.93 -52.89
C ASN A 435 -34.27 -24.33 -52.25
N LYS A 436 -34.16 -24.59 -50.93
CA LYS A 436 -33.07 -25.36 -50.24
C LYS A 436 -31.62 -24.83 -50.21
N ASN A 437 -31.14 -24.42 -49.02
CA ASN A 437 -30.43 -25.35 -48.11
C ASN A 437 -30.09 -24.77 -46.72
N LEU A 438 -30.07 -25.71 -45.74
CA LEU A 438 -29.52 -25.67 -44.37
C LEU A 438 -30.07 -24.68 -43.32
N GLU A 439 -30.71 -25.28 -42.32
CA GLU A 439 -30.97 -24.72 -41.00
C GLU A 439 -29.68 -24.65 -40.16
N SER A 440 -29.57 -23.65 -39.28
CA SER A 440 -29.22 -23.89 -37.87
C SER A 440 -29.60 -22.66 -37.04
N ALA A 441 -30.75 -22.73 -36.37
CA ALA A 441 -31.03 -21.83 -35.26
C ALA A 441 -30.17 -22.26 -34.06
N LEU A 442 -29.53 -21.32 -33.35
CA LEU A 442 -29.22 -21.40 -31.92
C LEU A 442 -28.62 -20.09 -31.39
N GLN A 443 -29.01 -19.76 -30.14
CA GLN A 443 -28.31 -18.91 -29.17
C GLN A 443 -28.31 -17.39 -29.39
N THR A 444 -29.31 -16.76 -28.77
CA THR A 444 -29.20 -15.43 -28.17
C THR A 444 -27.99 -15.34 -27.22
N LYS A 445 -27.05 -14.44 -27.52
CA LYS A 445 -26.00 -14.04 -26.57
C LYS A 445 -26.51 -12.91 -25.65
N PRO A 446 -26.09 -12.85 -24.37
CA PRO A 446 -26.38 -11.72 -23.49
C PRO A 446 -25.62 -10.45 -23.94
N PRO A 447 -26.08 -9.24 -23.55
CA PRO A 447 -25.67 -7.99 -24.17
C PRO A 447 -24.24 -7.55 -23.80
N SER A 448 -23.52 -7.04 -24.80
CA SER A 448 -22.16 -6.50 -24.70
C SER A 448 -22.16 -5.05 -25.17
N ALA A 449 -21.52 -4.15 -24.41
CA ALA A 449 -21.16 -2.74 -24.71
C ALA A 449 -22.28 -1.79 -25.21
N ASP A 450 -22.98 -2.12 -26.31
CA ASP A 450 -23.92 -1.27 -27.05
C ASP A 450 -25.08 -0.71 -26.19
N SER A 451 -25.42 -1.37 -25.09
CA SER A 451 -26.43 -0.90 -24.14
C SER A 451 -26.13 0.48 -23.52
N VAL A 452 -24.86 0.85 -23.33
CA VAL A 452 -24.51 2.12 -22.65
C VAL A 452 -24.74 3.32 -23.55
N HIS A 453 -24.36 3.24 -24.81
CA HIS A 453 -24.58 4.31 -25.79
C HIS A 453 -26.08 4.59 -25.97
N VAL A 454 -26.90 3.54 -26.08
CA VAL A 454 -28.36 3.66 -26.22
C VAL A 454 -28.98 4.30 -24.97
N LEU A 455 -28.60 3.86 -23.77
CA LEU A 455 -29.09 4.45 -22.51
C LEU A 455 -28.65 5.91 -22.33
N LEU A 456 -27.39 6.23 -22.65
CA LEU A 456 -26.87 7.59 -22.59
C LEU A 456 -27.62 8.51 -23.56
N LYS A 457 -27.85 8.07 -24.79
CA LYS A 457 -28.62 8.82 -25.79
C LYS A 457 -30.07 9.01 -25.34
N GLN A 458 -30.70 7.98 -24.78
CA GLN A 458 -32.05 8.10 -24.21
C GLN A 458 -32.10 9.13 -23.07
N ALA A 459 -31.14 9.10 -22.14
CA ALA A 459 -31.05 10.05 -21.04
C ALA A 459 -30.86 11.49 -21.54
N LEU A 460 -30.06 11.72 -22.59
CA LEU A 460 -29.82 13.04 -23.19
C LEU A 460 -30.99 13.57 -24.05
N HIS A 461 -31.88 12.71 -24.56
CA HIS A 461 -33.10 13.14 -25.25
C HIS A 461 -34.29 13.34 -24.31
N ALA A 462 -34.35 12.60 -23.19
CA ALA A 462 -35.41 12.71 -22.19
C ALA A 462 -35.09 13.69 -21.04
N ASP A 463 -33.88 14.29 -21.04
CA ASP A 463 -33.30 15.06 -19.93
C ASP A 463 -33.34 14.33 -18.56
N ASP A 464 -33.29 13.00 -18.59
CA ASP A 464 -33.37 12.14 -17.42
C ASP A 464 -32.03 12.11 -16.68
N ARG A 465 -31.95 12.93 -15.62
CA ARG A 465 -30.77 13.02 -14.76
C ARG A 465 -30.46 11.74 -13.98
N ALA A 466 -31.46 10.90 -13.69
CA ALA A 466 -31.24 9.66 -12.94
C ALA A 466 -30.59 8.61 -13.84
N LEU A 467 -31.11 8.40 -15.05
CA LEU A 467 -30.51 7.52 -16.06
C LEU A 467 -29.14 8.03 -16.51
N LEU A 468 -28.95 9.35 -16.64
CA LEU A 468 -27.64 9.93 -16.95
C LEU A 468 -26.61 9.60 -15.85
N ILE A 469 -26.96 9.75 -14.58
CA ILE A 469 -26.07 9.43 -13.46
C ILE A 469 -25.75 7.93 -13.41
N ASP A 470 -26.71 7.04 -13.69
CA ASP A 470 -26.46 5.59 -13.78
C ASP A 470 -25.46 5.24 -14.91
N CYS A 471 -25.57 5.90 -16.07
CA CYS A 471 -24.58 5.77 -17.13
C CYS A 471 -23.18 6.24 -16.68
N LEU A 472 -23.10 7.38 -15.99
CA LEU A 472 -21.84 7.95 -15.51
C LEU A 472 -21.15 7.10 -14.44
N TYR A 473 -21.88 6.28 -13.67
CA TYR A 473 -21.27 5.35 -12.71
C TYR A 473 -20.43 4.24 -13.34
N ARG A 474 -20.53 4.01 -14.66
CA ARG A 474 -19.65 3.07 -15.38
C ARG A 474 -18.28 3.73 -15.63
N GLN A 475 -17.23 3.14 -15.05
CA GLN A 475 -15.86 3.66 -15.05
C GLN A 475 -14.89 2.89 -15.98
N ASP A 476 -15.38 1.99 -16.83
CA ASP A 476 -14.55 1.30 -17.83
C ASP A 476 -14.19 2.26 -18.98
N GLU A 477 -12.92 2.66 -19.04
CA GLU A 477 -12.37 3.60 -20.01
C GLU A 477 -12.71 3.23 -21.47
N LYS A 478 -12.66 1.94 -21.82
CA LYS A 478 -12.98 1.47 -23.19
C LYS A 478 -14.46 1.61 -23.50
N VAL A 479 -15.32 1.39 -22.51
CA VAL A 479 -16.78 1.56 -22.68
C VAL A 479 -17.13 3.05 -22.78
N ILE A 480 -16.45 3.91 -22.03
CA ILE A 480 -16.62 5.37 -22.12
C ILE A 480 -16.20 5.86 -23.51
N GLU A 481 -14.99 5.53 -23.96
CA GLU A 481 -14.48 5.96 -25.27
C GLU A 481 -15.33 5.47 -26.45
N ASN A 482 -15.79 4.22 -26.41
CA ASN A 482 -16.69 3.68 -27.43
C ASN A 482 -18.06 4.37 -27.38
N SER A 483 -18.61 4.64 -26.18
CA SER A 483 -19.92 5.31 -26.04
C SER A 483 -19.88 6.76 -26.48
N VAL A 484 -18.78 7.48 -26.21
CA VAL A 484 -18.62 8.90 -26.57
C VAL A 484 -18.34 9.08 -28.07
N SER A 485 -17.62 8.16 -28.71
CA SER A 485 -17.31 8.26 -30.14
C SER A 485 -18.53 8.07 -31.05
N LEU A 486 -19.57 7.39 -30.55
CA LEU A 486 -20.84 7.15 -31.24
C LEU A 486 -21.88 8.28 -31.06
N LEU A 487 -21.54 9.40 -30.40
CA LEU A 487 -22.46 10.53 -30.20
C LEU A 487 -22.46 11.51 -31.38
N ASN A 488 -23.64 12.05 -31.71
CA ASN A 488 -23.77 13.11 -32.70
C ASN A 488 -23.37 14.48 -32.13
N PRO A 489 -22.98 15.48 -32.95
CA PRO A 489 -22.60 16.82 -32.48
C PRO A 489 -23.66 17.52 -31.59
N SER A 490 -24.96 17.30 -31.86
CA SER A 490 -26.05 17.82 -31.02
C SER A 490 -26.11 17.15 -29.64
N ASP A 491 -25.83 15.86 -29.58
CA ASP A 491 -25.86 15.06 -28.35
C ASP A 491 -24.61 15.35 -27.49
N VAL A 492 -23.46 15.62 -28.13
CA VAL A 492 -22.21 16.09 -27.52
C VAL A 492 -22.40 17.41 -26.76
N LEU A 493 -23.11 18.39 -27.33
CA LEU A 493 -23.41 19.66 -26.64
C LEU A 493 -24.29 19.46 -25.40
N LYS A 494 -25.35 18.65 -25.52
CA LYS A 494 -26.23 18.31 -24.38
C LYS A 494 -25.46 17.58 -23.27
N LEU A 495 -24.57 16.68 -23.65
CA LEU A 495 -23.70 15.98 -22.69
C LEU A 495 -22.72 16.94 -22.02
N LEU A 496 -22.12 17.89 -22.75
CA LEU A 496 -21.24 18.90 -22.17
C LEU A 496 -21.96 19.80 -21.15
N GLN A 497 -23.17 20.26 -21.48
CA GLN A 497 -23.99 21.10 -20.58
C GLN A 497 -24.45 20.35 -19.32
N SER A 498 -24.89 19.09 -19.46
CA SER A 498 -25.30 18.26 -18.33
C SER A 498 -24.10 17.86 -17.46
N LEU A 499 -22.95 17.51 -18.04
CA LEU A 499 -21.70 17.28 -17.31
C LEU A 499 -21.26 18.54 -16.55
N LEU A 500 -21.34 19.74 -17.14
CA LEU A 500 -21.02 21.00 -16.46
C LEU A 500 -21.85 21.20 -15.18
N SER A 501 -23.16 20.96 -15.26
CA SER A 501 -24.08 21.01 -14.11
C SER A 501 -23.69 19.98 -13.04
N ILE A 502 -23.33 18.76 -13.45
CA ILE A 502 -22.88 17.69 -12.55
C ILE A 502 -21.51 18.00 -11.94
N ILE A 503 -20.59 18.62 -12.68
CA ILE A 503 -19.23 18.95 -12.21
C ILE A 503 -19.27 20.03 -11.13
N GLN A 504 -20.27 20.92 -11.11
CA GLN A 504 -20.51 21.86 -10.00
C GLN A 504 -20.82 21.15 -8.67
N SER A 505 -21.39 19.93 -8.71
CA SER A 505 -21.64 19.11 -7.53
C SER A 505 -20.35 18.59 -6.86
N ARG A 506 -20.47 18.00 -5.68
CA ARG A 506 -19.37 17.43 -4.88
C ARG A 506 -19.61 15.94 -4.60
N GLY A 507 -18.54 15.19 -4.35
CA GLY A 507 -18.61 13.78 -3.93
C GLY A 507 -18.49 12.79 -5.09
N ALA A 508 -19.11 11.60 -4.94
CA ALA A 508 -18.91 10.47 -5.85
C ALA A 508 -19.34 10.75 -7.29
N VAL A 509 -20.45 11.47 -7.50
CA VAL A 509 -20.98 11.77 -8.85
C VAL A 509 -20.00 12.61 -9.67
N LEU A 510 -19.32 13.57 -9.05
CA LEU A 510 -18.23 14.33 -9.66
C LEU A 510 -17.08 13.42 -10.11
N ALA A 511 -16.63 12.51 -9.23
CA ALA A 511 -15.53 11.59 -9.55
C ALA A 511 -15.87 10.68 -10.74
N CYS A 512 -17.13 10.26 -10.85
CA CYS A 512 -17.65 9.50 -11.99
C CYS A 512 -17.77 10.35 -13.27
N ALA A 513 -18.13 11.64 -13.18
CA ALA A 513 -18.30 12.52 -14.34
C ALA A 513 -16.98 12.96 -15.01
N LEU A 514 -15.86 12.97 -14.28
CA LEU A 514 -14.57 13.45 -14.79
C LEU A 514 -13.98 12.61 -15.96
N PRO A 515 -13.96 11.26 -15.92
CA PRO A 515 -13.56 10.44 -17.07
C PRO A 515 -14.39 10.70 -18.33
N TRP A 516 -15.71 10.84 -18.18
CA TRP A 516 -16.63 11.12 -19.28
C TRP A 516 -16.38 12.51 -19.90
N LEU A 517 -16.18 13.54 -19.08
CA LEU A 517 -15.78 14.87 -19.56
C LEU A 517 -14.44 14.83 -20.31
N ARG A 518 -13.44 14.14 -19.77
CA ARG A 518 -12.13 14.00 -20.40
C ARG A 518 -12.24 13.34 -21.77
N SER A 519 -12.97 12.23 -21.87
CA SER A 519 -13.19 11.53 -23.14
C SER A 519 -13.94 12.41 -24.16
N LEU A 520 -15.00 13.11 -23.73
CA LEU A 520 -15.77 14.05 -24.56
C LEU A 520 -14.89 15.17 -25.13
N LEU A 521 -14.07 15.81 -24.30
CA LEU A 521 -13.17 16.88 -24.71
C LEU A 521 -12.04 16.39 -25.63
N LEU A 522 -11.52 15.17 -25.43
CA LEU A 522 -10.46 14.62 -26.26
C LEU A 522 -10.96 14.18 -27.65
N GLN A 523 -12.13 13.54 -27.72
CA GLN A 523 -12.67 13.01 -28.99
C GLN A 523 -13.37 14.09 -29.84
N HIS A 524 -14.09 15.02 -29.23
CA HIS A 524 -14.93 16.00 -29.94
C HIS A 524 -14.40 17.44 -29.86
N ALA A 525 -13.11 17.62 -29.56
CA ALA A 525 -12.45 18.93 -29.39
C ALA A 525 -12.78 19.93 -30.51
N SER A 526 -12.68 19.49 -31.77
CA SER A 526 -12.93 20.33 -32.96
C SER A 526 -14.39 20.73 -33.11
N GLY A 527 -15.33 19.79 -32.87
CA GLY A 527 -16.76 20.06 -32.91
C GLY A 527 -17.18 21.05 -31.83
N ILE A 528 -16.71 20.85 -30.60
CA ILE A 528 -16.96 21.75 -29.47
C ILE A 528 -16.38 23.15 -29.78
N MET A 529 -15.10 23.25 -30.15
CA MET A 529 -14.43 24.54 -30.42
C MET A 529 -15.05 25.32 -31.60
N SER A 530 -15.74 24.65 -32.52
CA SER A 530 -16.40 25.29 -33.68
C SER A 530 -17.67 26.09 -33.32
N GLN A 531 -18.24 25.86 -32.13
CA GLN A 531 -19.53 26.43 -31.72
C GLN A 531 -19.35 27.54 -30.68
N GLU A 532 -19.75 28.77 -31.02
CA GLU A 532 -19.60 29.95 -30.14
C GLU A 532 -20.26 29.78 -28.77
N SER A 533 -21.39 29.06 -28.70
CA SER A 533 -22.09 28.72 -27.46
C SER A 533 -21.30 27.81 -26.51
N SER A 534 -20.30 27.07 -27.02
CA SER A 534 -19.45 26.21 -26.19
C SER A 534 -18.33 27.00 -25.48
N LEU A 535 -17.93 28.16 -26.01
CA LEU A 535 -16.82 28.95 -25.45
C LEU A 535 -17.15 29.48 -24.04
N LEU A 536 -18.40 29.90 -23.83
CA LEU A 536 -18.91 30.28 -22.50
C LEU A 536 -18.92 29.09 -21.53
N ALA A 537 -19.27 27.90 -22.05
CA ALA A 537 -19.31 26.65 -21.28
C ALA A 537 -17.90 26.19 -20.87
N LEU A 538 -16.92 26.29 -21.78
CA LEU A 538 -15.51 25.99 -21.54
C LEU A 538 -14.84 26.99 -20.59
N ASN A 539 -15.12 28.29 -20.71
CA ASN A 539 -14.63 29.29 -19.75
C ASN A 539 -15.21 29.02 -18.35
N SER A 540 -16.50 28.69 -18.25
CA SER A 540 -17.14 28.30 -16.99
C SER A 540 -16.50 27.05 -16.37
N LEU A 541 -16.12 26.06 -17.20
CA LEU A 541 -15.37 24.88 -16.76
C LEU A 541 -13.98 25.27 -16.22
N TYR A 542 -13.26 26.15 -16.92
CA TYR A 542 -11.93 26.61 -16.53
C TYR A 542 -11.96 27.32 -15.18
N GLN A 543 -12.87 28.29 -14.98
CA GLN A 543 -13.04 29.00 -13.71
C GLN A 543 -13.38 28.04 -12.55
N LEU A 544 -14.18 27.01 -12.81
CA LEU A 544 -14.53 25.99 -11.82
C LEU A 544 -13.32 25.12 -11.43
N ILE A 545 -12.50 24.72 -12.41
CA ILE A 545 -11.26 23.97 -12.17
C ILE A 545 -10.27 24.82 -11.37
N ASP A 546 -10.04 26.08 -11.76
CA ASP A 546 -9.11 26.98 -11.07
C ASP A 546 -9.56 27.26 -9.61
N ALA A 547 -10.86 27.54 -9.41
CA ALA A 547 -11.43 27.68 -8.08
C ALA A 547 -11.22 26.43 -7.20
N ARG A 548 -11.24 25.21 -7.76
CA ARG A 548 -10.95 23.97 -7.02
C ARG A 548 -9.46 23.73 -6.78
N LEU A 549 -8.60 24.06 -7.74
CA LEU A 549 -7.16 23.99 -7.56
C LEU A 549 -6.69 24.97 -6.48
N SER A 550 -7.34 26.14 -6.37
CA SER A 550 -7.04 27.14 -5.32
C SER A 550 -7.28 26.63 -3.89
N THR A 551 -8.18 25.66 -3.68
CA THR A 551 -8.46 25.08 -2.36
C THR A 551 -7.62 23.85 -2.03
N LEU A 552 -6.94 23.26 -3.02
CA LEU A 552 -6.09 22.08 -2.84
C LEU A 552 -4.99 22.27 -1.75
N PRO A 553 -4.26 23.41 -1.65
CA PRO A 553 -3.25 23.60 -0.63
C PRO A 553 -3.82 23.57 0.80
N GLN A 554 -5.03 24.11 1.00
CA GLN A 554 -5.71 24.10 2.30
C GLN A 554 -6.20 22.69 2.66
N ALA A 555 -6.71 21.95 1.67
CA ALA A 555 -7.11 20.55 1.84
C ALA A 555 -5.92 19.65 2.20
N LEU A 556 -4.75 19.86 1.59
CA LEU A 556 -3.50 19.14 1.91
C LEU A 556 -2.95 19.48 3.30
N GLN A 557 -3.04 20.74 3.73
CA GLN A 557 -2.71 21.13 5.11
C GLN A 557 -3.65 20.47 6.11
N LEU A 558 -4.95 20.39 5.80
CA LEU A 558 -5.94 19.72 6.64
C LEU A 558 -5.71 18.20 6.69
N SER A 559 -5.43 17.54 5.56
CA SER A 559 -5.17 16.10 5.54
C SER A 559 -3.91 15.75 6.34
N SER A 560 -2.81 16.50 6.16
CA SER A 560 -1.59 16.33 6.95
C SER A 560 -1.82 16.59 8.45
N SER A 561 -2.62 17.60 8.81
CA SER A 561 -2.98 17.88 10.21
C SER A 561 -3.84 16.77 10.82
N LEU A 562 -4.79 16.23 10.06
CA LEU A 562 -5.67 15.14 10.50
C LEU A 562 -4.89 13.82 10.61
N GLU A 563 -3.95 13.55 9.70
CA GLU A 563 -3.04 12.42 9.75
C GLU A 563 -2.11 12.48 10.97
N LEU A 564 -1.55 13.66 11.30
CA LEU A 564 -0.79 13.88 12.53
C LEU A 564 -1.63 13.63 13.79
N LEU A 565 -2.90 14.07 13.81
CA LEU A 565 -3.81 13.82 14.93
C LEU A 565 -4.18 12.33 15.04
N TYR A 566 -4.48 11.67 13.92
CA TYR A 566 -4.85 10.27 13.86
C TYR A 566 -3.68 9.34 14.26
N ALA A 567 -2.46 9.70 13.85
CA ALA A 567 -1.23 9.04 14.28
C ALA A 567 -1.03 9.15 15.80
N GLY A 568 -1.37 10.29 16.41
CA GLY A 568 -1.34 10.49 17.86
C GLY A 568 -2.43 9.69 18.60
N THR A 569 -3.67 9.69 18.13
CA THR A 569 -4.78 8.98 18.82
C THR A 569 -4.66 7.46 18.80
N ILE A 570 -3.92 6.88 17.85
CA ILE A 570 -3.66 5.42 17.81
C ILE A 570 -2.53 5.01 18.77
N ASP A 571 -1.66 5.95 19.18
CA ASP A 571 -0.54 5.66 20.08
C ASP A 571 -0.95 5.70 21.57
N ASP A 572 -2.00 6.44 21.91
CA ASP A 572 -2.52 6.65 23.28
C ASP A 572 -3.42 5.50 23.80
N GLY A 573 -3.69 4.46 23.01
CA GLY A 573 -4.72 3.44 23.31
C GLY A 573 -4.29 2.26 24.19
N ASP A 574 -3.15 1.61 23.88
CA ASP A 574 -2.81 0.26 24.40
C ASP A 574 -1.42 0.21 25.09
N ASP A 575 -1.18 1.16 25.98
CA ASP A 575 0.00 1.18 26.88
C ASP A 575 -0.43 1.18 28.37
N GLU A 576 -1.67 0.76 28.65
CA GLU A 576 -1.96 0.12 29.94
C GLU A 576 -1.31 -1.27 29.95
N ASP A 577 -0.03 -1.30 30.31
CA ASP A 577 0.61 -2.48 30.92
C ASP A 577 0.08 -2.63 32.36
N GLY A 578 -1.25 -2.67 32.46
CA GLY A 578 -2.01 -2.83 33.68
C GLY A 578 -1.96 -4.29 34.08
N ALA A 579 -1.04 -4.61 34.99
CA ALA A 579 -1.00 -5.93 35.60
C ALA A 579 -2.40 -6.28 36.12
N ILE A 580 -3.05 -7.28 35.51
CA ILE A 580 -4.28 -7.87 36.02
C ILE A 580 -3.89 -8.59 37.31
N GLN A 581 -3.93 -7.85 38.43
CA GLN A 581 -3.91 -8.47 39.74
C GLN A 581 -5.14 -9.38 39.81
N PRO A 582 -4.97 -10.69 40.10
CA PRO A 582 -6.13 -11.53 40.33
C PRO A 582 -6.85 -10.98 41.57
N ILE A 583 -8.10 -10.56 41.39
CA ILE A 583 -8.95 -10.16 42.50
C ILE A 583 -9.28 -11.44 43.26
N ILE A 584 -8.49 -11.71 44.30
CA ILE A 584 -8.80 -12.72 45.30
C ILE A 584 -9.97 -12.15 46.11
N TYR A 585 -11.15 -12.75 45.94
CA TYR A 585 -12.24 -12.57 46.89
C TYR A 585 -11.87 -13.38 48.13
N GLU A 586 -11.34 -12.70 49.15
CA GLU A 586 -11.40 -13.22 50.52
C GLU A 586 -12.83 -13.01 51.02
N ASP A 587 -13.62 -14.08 50.99
CA ASP A 587 -14.88 -14.16 51.73
C ASP A 587 -14.55 -14.08 53.23
N ASN A 588 -14.58 -12.85 53.76
CA ASN A 588 -14.58 -12.61 55.19
C ASN A 588 -15.99 -12.87 55.71
N ASP A 589 -16.26 -14.13 56.06
CA ASP A 589 -17.27 -14.46 57.08
C ASP A 589 -16.88 -13.77 58.38
N ASP A 590 -17.69 -12.80 58.82
CA ASP A 590 -17.85 -12.42 60.23
C ASP A 590 -19.18 -11.65 60.39
N SER A 591 -20.20 -12.39 60.86
CA SER A 591 -21.26 -12.02 61.84
C SER A 591 -21.44 -10.54 62.26
N ASP A 592 -22.65 -9.98 62.44
CA ASP A 592 -23.77 -10.53 63.23
C ASP A 592 -25.16 -9.91 62.92
N GLU A 593 -26.20 -10.65 63.36
CA GLU A 593 -27.56 -10.26 63.80
C GLU A 593 -28.27 -8.98 63.28
N GLU A 594 -29.46 -9.14 62.68
CA GLU A 594 -30.74 -8.89 63.39
C GLU A 594 -31.85 -9.80 62.80
N GLY A 595 -32.76 -10.29 63.65
CA GLY A 595 -33.70 -11.35 63.29
C GLY A 595 -35.14 -10.88 63.01
N SER A 596 -35.89 -11.72 62.29
CA SER A 596 -37.36 -11.72 62.36
C SER A 596 -37.90 -13.14 62.21
N GLU A 597 -38.52 -13.64 63.27
CA GLU A 597 -39.07 -14.99 63.43
C GLU A 597 -40.52 -15.06 62.90
N VAL A 598 -40.83 -16.00 61.98
CA VAL A 598 -42.19 -16.57 61.88
C VAL A 598 -42.23 -18.01 61.33
N THR A 599 -42.45 -18.95 62.26
CA THR A 599 -43.33 -20.14 62.18
C THR A 599 -43.08 -21.28 61.17
N MET A 600 -43.16 -22.49 61.73
CA MET A 600 -42.97 -23.82 61.13
C MET A 600 -44.20 -24.32 60.33
N GLU A 601 -44.03 -25.40 59.54
CA GLU A 601 -44.79 -26.65 59.75
C GLU A 601 -44.23 -27.87 58.98
N THR A 602 -43.98 -28.98 59.72
CA THR A 602 -43.97 -30.43 59.34
C THR A 602 -43.14 -30.94 58.13
N GLU A 603 -42.09 -31.76 58.33
CA GLU A 603 -42.09 -33.26 58.42
C GLU A 603 -42.49 -33.96 57.08
N SER A 604 -41.76 -34.91 56.47
CA SER A 604 -41.00 -36.07 57.02
C SER A 604 -40.00 -36.73 56.00
N ILE A 605 -39.24 -37.75 56.46
CA ILE A 605 -38.08 -38.49 55.88
C ILE A 605 -38.51 -39.81 55.15
N PRO A 606 -37.69 -40.73 54.54
CA PRO A 606 -36.29 -40.72 54.00
C PRO A 606 -36.09 -41.38 52.58
N ASP A 607 -34.81 -41.48 52.17
CA ASP A 607 -34.09 -42.36 51.21
C ASP A 607 -34.77 -43.56 50.49
N ILE A 608 -34.28 -43.90 49.27
CA ILE A 608 -33.82 -45.25 48.83
C ILE A 608 -33.15 -45.21 47.41
N GLU A 609 -32.34 -46.23 47.13
CA GLU A 609 -31.28 -46.36 46.09
C GLU A 609 -31.74 -46.63 44.63
N GLU A 610 -30.74 -46.77 43.74
CA GLU A 610 -30.79 -47.08 42.30
C GLU A 610 -31.50 -48.41 41.94
N PRO A 611 -31.76 -48.65 40.63
CA PRO A 611 -31.37 -49.96 40.11
C PRO A 611 -30.71 -50.01 38.72
N GLU A 612 -30.10 -51.18 38.51
CA GLU A 612 -29.16 -51.65 37.48
C GLU A 612 -29.72 -51.99 36.08
N ALA A 613 -28.81 -52.48 35.23
CA ALA A 613 -28.93 -52.79 33.79
C ALA A 613 -29.96 -53.87 33.38
N PHE A 614 -30.13 -54.02 32.05
CA PHE A 614 -30.66 -55.26 31.45
C PHE A 614 -30.00 -55.60 30.11
N SER A 615 -29.63 -56.87 29.93
CA SER A 615 -29.21 -57.49 28.66
C SER A 615 -29.51 -58.99 28.66
N ASP A 616 -30.11 -59.51 27.59
CA ASP A 616 -30.15 -60.94 27.20
C ASP A 616 -30.60 -60.98 25.72
N ILE A 617 -29.89 -61.56 24.74
CA ILE A 617 -29.45 -62.95 24.45
C ILE A 617 -30.35 -63.65 23.41
N SER A 618 -29.74 -64.11 22.30
CA SER A 618 -30.08 -65.34 21.56
C SER A 618 -29.01 -65.73 20.50
N ASP A 619 -28.22 -66.77 20.79
CA ASP A 619 -27.73 -67.90 19.95
C ASP A 619 -27.46 -67.73 18.42
N HIS A 620 -26.24 -67.98 17.89
CA HIS A 620 -25.67 -69.27 17.36
C HIS A 620 -26.10 -69.58 15.89
N GLU A 621 -25.34 -70.12 14.92
CA GLU A 621 -24.00 -70.77 14.73
C GLU A 621 -23.06 -69.88 13.84
N GLY A 622 -21.88 -70.23 13.27
CA GLY A 622 -20.89 -71.33 13.41
C GLY A 622 -20.14 -71.68 12.08
N SER A 623 -18.78 -71.69 12.07
CA SER A 623 -17.85 -72.00 10.93
C SER A 623 -17.97 -71.09 9.67
N ASP A 624 -17.05 -70.99 8.70
CA ASP A 624 -15.62 -71.32 8.48
C ASP A 624 -15.13 -70.25 7.46
N GLY A 625 -13.88 -69.78 7.40
CA GLY A 625 -12.74 -70.51 6.83
C GLY A 625 -12.55 -70.24 5.33
N MET A 626 -11.32 -69.83 4.95
CA MET A 626 -10.74 -69.73 3.59
C MET A 626 -10.57 -68.33 2.94
N SER A 627 -9.29 -68.09 2.68
CA SER A 627 -8.65 -67.23 1.68
C SER A 627 -9.24 -67.25 0.26
N GLU A 628 -9.21 -66.09 -0.40
CA GLU A 628 -8.23 -65.77 -1.47
C GLU A 628 -7.89 -64.27 -1.47
#